data_AF-A0A814AC63-F1
#
_entry.id   AF-A0A814AC63-F1
#
_cell.length_a   1.000
_cell.length_b   1.000
_cell.length_c   1.000
_cell.angle_alpha   90.00
_cell.angle_beta   90.00
_cell.angle_gamma   90.00
#
_symmetry.space_group_name_H-M   'P 1'
#
loop_
_entity.id
_entity.type
_entity.pdbx_description
1 polymer ?
#
loop_
_entity_poly.entity_id
_entity_poly.type
_entity_poly.pdbx_seq_one_letter_code
_entity_poly.pdbx_strand_id
1 'polypeptide(L)'
;MIKWDLANIEVSRVNNSDFISLLNHLFNLCLITPLTIFFWASTWDIYYTYIYPNNLSLSCLITFLITNIILILSYFGEKKFQLYLDKHDKNSRKSIIFRLFYTYFLSLAYVAQWKTYWDVLNYYTYKFDYKYFIVLSIFSLFSYRYILKNSFQNYIRTCPFQLKIDHEFYTHFFVQNKIFYSKNENLQNLSNFLYFEIVDISISLFAWKGLWDLIDIGSLYLMNGSTFKSLFLTGLLGYSLYLCLIIFQAFLIRNKMCLIRRKIIEDLVYILSYLSIVAVWRTFWNGYDYFIFMIESRELIFLVTHFGIFILMVILKLDSSLYGPGGSNLIMENTYKYNQPVGKTNFDQLFEIKYF
;
A
#
# COMPACT_ATOMS: atom_id res chain seq x y z
N MET A 1 19.22 7.43 -15.90
CA MET A 1 19.97 6.85 -14.76
C MET A 1 18.99 6.72 -13.60
N ILE A 2 18.31 5.57 -13.50
CA ILE A 2 17.23 5.33 -12.53
C ILE A 2 17.88 5.07 -11.16
N LYS A 3 17.73 6.02 -10.23
CA LYS A 3 18.08 5.83 -8.82
C LYS A 3 17.12 4.82 -8.21
N TRP A 4 17.67 3.92 -7.43
CA TRP A 4 16.92 2.94 -6.66
C TRP A 4 16.27 3.63 -5.46
N ASP A 5 14.97 3.89 -5.52
CA ASP A 5 14.17 4.39 -4.39
C ASP A 5 13.41 3.25 -3.67
N LEU A 6 13.96 2.03 -3.64
CA LEU A 6 13.47 0.95 -2.75
C LEU A 6 14.16 0.95 -1.39
N ALA A 7 14.98 1.96 -1.12
CA ALA A 7 15.56 2.23 0.19
C ALA A 7 15.88 3.73 0.29
N ASN A 8 14.86 4.59 0.36
CA ASN A 8 15.06 5.89 1.01
C ASN A 8 15.01 5.69 2.52
N ILE A 9 15.99 4.94 3.01
CA ILE A 9 16.65 5.27 4.27
C ILE A 9 17.94 5.94 3.79
N GLU A 10 18.00 7.27 3.84
CA GLU A 10 19.25 8.00 3.71
C GLU A 10 20.16 7.58 4.90
N VAL A 11 20.85 6.46 4.74
CA VAL A 11 21.91 6.01 5.64
C VAL A 11 23.10 6.92 5.41
N SER A 12 23.08 8.06 6.08
CA SER A 12 24.25 8.91 6.23
C SER A 12 25.28 8.20 7.13
N ARG A 13 26.41 7.85 6.50
CA ARG A 13 27.76 7.63 7.06
C ARG A 13 28.04 6.40 7.97
N VAL A 14 28.78 5.47 7.35
CA VAL A 14 29.99 4.75 7.85
C VAL A 14 29.83 3.59 8.86
N ASN A 15 30.19 2.39 8.38
CA ASN A 15 30.71 1.18 9.05
C ASN A 15 29.81 0.29 9.95
N ASN A 16 28.57 0.65 10.27
CA ASN A 16 27.59 -0.23 10.96
C ASN A 16 26.29 -0.48 10.15
N SER A 17 26.31 -0.21 8.84
CA SER A 17 25.10 -0.09 7.99
C SER A 17 24.31 -1.38 7.80
N ASP A 18 24.99 -2.51 7.63
CA ASP A 18 24.32 -3.76 7.21
C ASP A 18 23.54 -4.39 8.38
N PHE A 19 24.07 -4.31 9.60
CA PHE A 19 23.37 -4.79 10.80
C PHE A 19 22.18 -3.92 11.19
N ILE A 20 22.33 -2.58 11.15
CA ILE A 20 21.22 -1.65 11.40
C ILE A 20 20.14 -1.83 10.32
N SER A 21 20.53 -2.00 9.06
CA SER A 21 19.60 -2.29 7.97
C SER A 21 18.83 -3.59 8.21
N LEU A 22 19.53 -4.66 8.60
CA LEU A 22 18.89 -5.94 8.95
C LEU A 22 17.92 -5.78 10.13
N LEU A 23 18.31 -5.06 11.18
CA LEU A 23 17.42 -4.77 12.32
C LEU A 23 16.19 -3.98 11.90
N ASN A 24 16.32 -3.00 11.01
CA ASN A 24 15.18 -2.25 10.47
C ASN A 24 14.24 -3.14 9.67
N HIS A 25 14.78 -4.08 8.87
CA HIS A 25 13.98 -5.06 8.16
C HIS A 25 13.24 -6.01 9.12
N LEU A 26 13.92 -6.50 10.16
CA LEU A 26 13.29 -7.35 11.18
C LEU A 26 12.23 -6.59 11.96
N PHE A 27 12.49 -5.33 12.33
CA PHE A 27 11.51 -4.46 12.99
C PHE A 27 10.27 -4.25 12.11
N ASN A 28 10.46 -3.96 10.82
CA ASN A 28 9.35 -3.79 9.88
C ASN A 28 8.55 -5.09 9.69
N LEU A 29 9.25 -6.22 9.56
CA LEU A 29 8.65 -7.52 9.32
C LEU A 29 7.93 -8.11 10.55
N CYS A 30 8.47 -7.90 11.75
CA CYS A 30 7.95 -8.49 12.99
C CYS A 30 6.99 -7.59 13.76
N LEU A 31 7.05 -6.27 13.59
CA LEU A 31 6.21 -5.33 14.34
C LEU A 31 5.30 -4.52 13.42
N ILE A 32 5.85 -3.78 12.47
CA ILE A 32 5.07 -2.81 11.69
C ILE A 32 4.11 -3.50 10.71
N THR A 33 4.57 -4.57 10.05
CA THR A 33 3.75 -5.36 9.14
C THR A 33 2.55 -5.99 9.86
N PRO A 34 2.71 -6.74 10.98
CA PRO A 34 1.56 -7.26 11.72
C PRO A 34 0.61 -6.19 12.23
N LEU A 35 1.13 -5.09 12.78
CA LEU A 35 0.29 -3.98 13.25
C LEU A 35 -0.56 -3.40 12.11
N THR A 36 0.05 -3.14 10.96
CA THR A 36 -0.67 -2.63 9.78
C THR A 36 -1.75 -3.60 9.32
N ILE A 37 -1.46 -4.91 9.29
CA ILE A 37 -2.41 -5.94 8.88
C ILE A 37 -3.57 -6.05 9.87
N PHE A 38 -3.30 -6.04 11.17
CA PHE A 38 -4.34 -6.09 12.21
C PHE A 38 -5.21 -4.83 12.23
N PHE A 39 -4.63 -3.66 11.97
CA PHE A 39 -5.42 -2.44 11.76
C PHE A 39 -6.35 -2.60 10.56
N TRP A 40 -5.84 -3.10 9.42
CA TRP A 40 -6.66 -3.34 8.24
C TRP A 40 -7.76 -4.36 8.48
N ALA A 41 -7.44 -5.53 9.05
CA ALA A 41 -8.40 -6.60 9.34
C ALA A 41 -9.50 -6.12 10.29
N SER A 42 -9.13 -5.51 11.42
CA SER A 42 -10.11 -4.95 12.37
C SER A 42 -11.00 -3.87 11.75
N THR A 43 -10.44 -2.98 10.92
CA THR A 43 -11.22 -1.94 10.21
C THR A 43 -12.20 -2.56 9.22
N TRP A 44 -11.75 -3.61 8.51
CA TRP A 44 -12.58 -4.35 7.56
C TRP A 44 -13.76 -5.03 8.26
N ASP A 45 -13.53 -5.62 9.43
CA ASP A 45 -14.57 -6.25 10.26
C ASP A 45 -15.54 -5.23 10.88
N ILE A 46 -15.04 -4.06 11.29
CA ILE A 46 -15.89 -2.92 11.70
C ILE A 46 -16.87 -2.55 10.57
N TYR A 47 -16.40 -2.52 9.32
CA TYR A 47 -17.28 -2.24 8.19
C TYR A 47 -18.32 -3.34 7.98
N TYR A 48 -17.97 -4.62 8.08
CA TYR A 48 -18.96 -5.69 7.99
C TYR A 48 -19.97 -5.67 9.15
N THR A 49 -19.54 -5.29 10.34
CA THR A 49 -20.38 -5.27 11.54
C THR A 49 -21.37 -4.12 11.51
N TYR A 50 -20.91 -2.90 11.17
CA TYR A 50 -21.71 -1.68 11.35
C TYR A 50 -22.26 -1.07 10.05
N ILE A 51 -21.70 -1.36 8.86
CA ILE A 51 -22.19 -0.77 7.60
C ILE A 51 -23.07 -1.78 6.85
N TYR A 52 -24.40 -1.65 7.05
CA TYR A 52 -25.44 -2.41 6.34
C TYR A 52 -25.14 -3.93 6.25
N PRO A 53 -24.98 -4.63 7.39
CA PRO A 53 -24.55 -6.03 7.43
C PRO A 53 -25.45 -6.98 6.62
N ASN A 54 -26.74 -6.66 6.50
CA ASN A 54 -27.74 -7.52 5.86
C ASN A 54 -27.88 -7.29 4.35
N ASN A 55 -27.22 -6.28 3.77
CA ASN A 55 -27.35 -5.95 2.35
C ASN A 55 -25.99 -5.59 1.76
N LEU A 56 -25.31 -6.60 1.22
CA LEU A 56 -23.97 -6.45 0.63
C LEU A 56 -23.95 -5.38 -0.48
N SER A 57 -24.94 -5.37 -1.37
CA SER A 57 -24.99 -4.41 -2.48
C SER A 57 -25.08 -2.97 -1.99
N LEU A 58 -25.92 -2.72 -0.98
CA LEU A 58 -26.08 -1.40 -0.38
C LEU A 58 -24.82 -1.00 0.42
N SER A 59 -24.24 -1.94 1.17
CA SER A 59 -22.99 -1.74 1.91
C SER A 59 -21.85 -1.34 0.96
N CYS A 60 -21.67 -2.08 -0.14
CA CYS A 60 -20.69 -1.76 -1.17
C CYS A 60 -20.94 -0.39 -1.80
N LEU A 61 -22.18 -0.09 -2.21
CA LEU A 61 -22.49 1.20 -2.85
C LEU A 61 -22.18 2.38 -1.92
N ILE A 62 -22.61 2.32 -0.66
CA ILE A 62 -22.41 3.40 0.30
C ILE A 62 -20.94 3.54 0.66
N THR A 63 -20.25 2.43 0.91
CA THR A 63 -18.81 2.42 1.20
C THR A 63 -18.03 2.98 0.02
N PHE A 64 -18.37 2.60 -1.21
CA PHE A 64 -17.78 3.14 -2.43
C PHE A 64 -17.97 4.65 -2.55
N LEU A 65 -19.19 5.15 -2.38
CA LEU A 65 -19.50 6.57 -2.52
C LEU A 65 -18.77 7.41 -1.46
N ILE A 66 -18.87 7.05 -0.19
CA ILE A 66 -18.22 7.77 0.91
C ILE A 66 -16.71 7.82 0.70
N THR A 67 -16.12 6.67 0.35
CA THR A 67 -14.68 6.55 0.14
C THR A 67 -14.19 7.41 -1.02
N ASN A 68 -14.85 7.35 -2.18
CA ASN A 68 -14.47 8.15 -3.34
C ASN A 68 -14.68 9.64 -3.09
N ILE A 69 -15.67 10.04 -2.27
CA ILE A 69 -15.85 11.43 -1.84
C ILE A 69 -14.67 11.88 -0.97
N ILE A 70 -14.25 11.08 0.02
CA ILE A 70 -13.10 11.42 0.86
C ILE A 70 -11.82 11.56 0.02
N LEU A 71 -11.58 10.60 -0.88
CA LEU A 71 -10.40 10.58 -1.74
C LEU A 71 -10.42 11.74 -2.75
N ILE A 72 -11.53 12.01 -3.43
CA ILE A 72 -11.56 13.15 -4.36
C ILE A 72 -11.37 14.48 -3.62
N LEU A 73 -11.94 14.63 -2.42
CA LEU A 73 -11.70 15.80 -1.58
C LEU A 73 -10.23 15.92 -1.18
N SER A 74 -9.51 14.82 -0.98
CA SER A 74 -8.08 14.85 -0.72
C SER A 74 -7.30 15.36 -1.94
N TYR A 75 -7.62 14.91 -3.16
CA TYR A 75 -6.99 15.38 -4.41
C TYR A 75 -7.19 16.88 -4.65
N PHE A 76 -8.39 17.41 -4.41
CA PHE A 76 -8.68 18.83 -4.64
C PHE A 76 -8.31 19.71 -3.44
N GLY A 77 -8.24 19.12 -2.24
CA GLY A 77 -7.97 19.82 -0.98
C GLY A 77 -6.48 19.91 -0.64
N GLU A 78 -5.64 18.99 -1.12
CA GLU A 78 -4.22 18.84 -0.74
C GLU A 78 -3.47 20.16 -0.65
N LYS A 79 -3.42 20.94 -1.74
CA LYS A 79 -2.69 22.22 -1.80
C LYS A 79 -3.28 23.26 -0.85
N LYS A 80 -4.60 23.32 -0.72
CA LYS A 80 -5.26 24.28 0.18
C LYS A 80 -5.00 23.93 1.64
N PHE A 81 -5.05 22.65 1.99
CA PHE A 81 -4.74 22.17 3.33
C PHE A 81 -3.28 22.42 3.67
N GLN A 82 -2.35 22.12 2.74
CA GLN A 82 -0.93 22.42 2.91
C GLN A 82 -0.68 23.91 3.14
N LEU A 83 -1.23 24.79 2.30
CA LEU A 83 -1.09 26.24 2.48
C LEU A 83 -1.72 26.75 3.79
N TYR A 84 -2.81 26.13 4.25
CA TYR A 84 -3.41 26.48 5.54
C TYR A 84 -2.50 26.09 6.71
N LEU A 85 -1.93 24.88 6.68
CA LEU A 85 -1.03 24.43 7.73
C LEU A 85 0.32 25.13 7.70
N ASP A 86 0.85 25.48 6.53
CA ASP A 86 2.11 26.23 6.39
C ASP A 86 2.02 27.65 6.98
N LYS A 87 0.82 28.22 7.04
CA LYS A 87 0.56 29.51 7.72
C LYS A 87 0.56 29.39 9.25
N HIS A 88 0.39 28.19 9.77
CA HIS A 88 0.40 27.92 11.20
C HIS A 88 1.75 27.34 11.62
N ASP A 89 2.11 27.50 12.90
CA ASP A 89 3.29 26.81 13.41
C ASP A 89 3.11 25.30 13.24
N LYS A 90 4.13 24.64 12.68
CA LYS A 90 4.17 23.20 12.39
C LYS A 90 3.85 22.38 13.63
N ASN A 91 4.29 22.87 14.79
CA ASN A 91 4.08 22.26 16.11
C ASN A 91 2.83 22.75 16.84
N SER A 92 2.00 23.59 16.22
CA SER A 92 0.76 24.04 16.83
C SER A 92 -0.18 22.85 17.03
N ARG A 93 -0.84 22.78 18.21
CA ARG A 93 -1.81 21.71 18.52
C ARG A 93 -2.87 21.55 17.42
N LYS A 94 -3.28 22.64 16.79
CA LYS A 94 -4.25 22.64 15.68
C LYS A 94 -3.72 21.91 14.44
N SER A 95 -2.47 22.18 14.04
CA SER A 95 -1.81 21.50 12.93
C SER A 95 -1.68 20.00 13.19
N ILE A 96 -1.25 19.62 14.39
CA ILE A 96 -1.10 18.22 14.79
C ILE A 96 -2.45 17.49 14.74
N ILE A 97 -3.48 18.04 15.38
CA ILE A 97 -4.82 17.44 15.41
C ILE A 97 -5.38 17.30 13.99
N PHE A 98 -5.24 18.33 13.15
CA PHE A 98 -5.73 18.28 11.78
C PHE A 98 -5.03 17.20 10.94
N ARG A 99 -3.71 17.07 11.06
CA ARG A 99 -2.93 16.02 10.37
C ARG A 99 -3.34 14.62 10.83
N LEU A 100 -3.52 14.42 12.13
CA LEU A 100 -3.98 13.15 12.69
C LEU A 100 -5.34 12.74 12.14
N PHE A 101 -6.32 13.66 12.13
CA PHE A 101 -7.62 13.39 11.54
C PHE A 101 -7.51 13.08 10.05
N TYR A 102 -6.70 13.86 9.31
CA TYR A 102 -6.51 13.64 7.89
C TYR A 102 -5.92 12.25 7.60
N THR A 103 -4.83 11.86 8.26
CA THR A 103 -4.23 10.52 8.12
C THR A 103 -5.22 9.42 8.50
N TYR A 104 -5.94 9.60 9.62
CA TYR A 104 -6.93 8.62 10.07
C TYR A 104 -8.04 8.40 9.03
N PHE A 105 -8.71 9.46 8.59
CA PHE A 105 -9.78 9.34 7.59
C PHE A 105 -9.29 8.81 6.25
N LEU A 106 -8.07 9.16 5.85
CA LEU A 106 -7.48 8.65 4.61
C LEU A 106 -7.15 7.16 4.72
N SER A 107 -6.65 6.69 5.87
CA SER A 107 -6.44 5.26 6.13
C SER A 107 -7.75 4.47 6.11
N LEU A 108 -8.81 4.99 6.73
CA LEU A 108 -10.16 4.41 6.67
C LEU A 108 -10.66 4.34 5.22
N ALA A 109 -10.52 5.42 4.46
CA ALA A 109 -10.94 5.46 3.06
C ALA A 109 -10.22 4.40 2.22
N TYR A 110 -8.91 4.22 2.37
CA TYR A 110 -8.19 3.18 1.62
C TYR A 110 -8.63 1.75 1.97
N VAL A 111 -8.85 1.45 3.26
CA VAL A 111 -9.38 0.15 3.67
C VAL A 111 -10.77 -0.07 3.08
N ALA A 112 -11.65 0.94 3.16
CA ALA A 112 -13.01 0.91 2.64
C ALA A 112 -13.06 0.71 1.12
N GLN A 113 -12.14 1.33 0.38
CA GLN A 113 -12.01 1.17 -1.07
C GLN A 113 -11.65 -0.26 -1.44
N TRP A 114 -10.62 -0.81 -0.79
CA TRP A 114 -10.16 -2.18 -0.99
C TRP A 114 -11.25 -3.17 -0.65
N LYS A 115 -11.93 -2.99 0.50
CA LYS A 115 -13.09 -3.78 0.89
C LYS A 115 -14.15 -3.80 -0.19
N THR A 116 -14.56 -2.61 -0.65
CA THR A 116 -15.63 -2.50 -1.64
C THR A 116 -15.28 -3.27 -2.91
N TYR A 117 -14.09 -3.07 -3.46
CA TYR A 117 -13.68 -3.76 -4.67
C TYR A 117 -13.53 -5.27 -4.47
N TRP A 118 -13.04 -5.70 -3.31
CA TRP A 118 -12.94 -7.11 -2.96
C TRP A 118 -14.32 -7.78 -2.85
N ASP A 119 -15.28 -7.12 -2.21
CA ASP A 119 -16.66 -7.61 -2.07
C ASP A 119 -17.38 -7.67 -3.41
N VAL A 120 -17.24 -6.63 -4.23
CA VAL A 120 -17.77 -6.60 -5.60
C VAL A 120 -17.21 -7.76 -6.40
N LEU A 121 -15.90 -7.98 -6.33
CA LEU A 121 -15.27 -9.13 -6.96
C LEU A 121 -15.90 -10.43 -6.49
N ASN A 122 -15.89 -10.71 -5.19
CA ASN A 122 -16.46 -11.94 -4.64
C ASN A 122 -17.92 -12.15 -5.07
N TYR A 123 -18.73 -11.09 -5.09
CA TYR A 123 -20.12 -11.15 -5.49
C TYR A 123 -20.31 -11.50 -6.97
N TYR A 124 -19.44 -11.03 -7.87
CA TYR A 124 -19.52 -11.39 -9.28
C TYR A 124 -18.78 -12.68 -9.62
N THR A 125 -17.84 -13.10 -8.77
CA THR A 125 -16.96 -14.24 -9.06
C THR A 125 -17.21 -15.50 -8.24
N TYR A 126 -18.17 -15.51 -7.30
CA TYR A 126 -18.45 -16.69 -6.46
C TYR A 126 -18.82 -17.97 -7.24
N LYS A 127 -19.27 -17.84 -8.49
CA LYS A 127 -19.62 -18.97 -9.36
C LYS A 127 -18.47 -19.48 -10.22
N PHE A 128 -17.34 -18.77 -10.27
CA PHE A 128 -16.23 -19.16 -11.12
C PHE A 128 -15.26 -20.11 -10.41
N ASP A 129 -14.69 -21.05 -11.17
CA ASP A 129 -13.65 -21.97 -10.70
C ASP A 129 -12.38 -21.20 -10.32
N TYR A 130 -11.56 -21.75 -9.42
CA TYR A 130 -10.30 -21.12 -8.95
C TYR A 130 -9.36 -20.76 -10.12
N LYS A 131 -9.43 -21.52 -11.23
CA LYS A 131 -8.71 -21.26 -12.48
C LYS A 131 -8.98 -19.87 -13.05
N TYR A 132 -10.19 -19.34 -12.88
CA TYR A 132 -10.55 -17.99 -13.31
C TYR A 132 -9.70 -16.93 -12.59
N PHE A 133 -9.51 -17.07 -11.27
CA PHE A 133 -8.69 -16.16 -10.48
C PHE A 133 -7.21 -16.22 -10.84
N ILE A 134 -6.70 -17.39 -11.21
CA ILE A 134 -5.32 -17.54 -11.71
C ILE A 134 -5.14 -16.76 -13.03
N VAL A 135 -6.06 -16.96 -13.98
CA VAL A 135 -6.02 -16.24 -15.26
C VAL A 135 -6.14 -14.73 -15.05
N LEU A 136 -7.05 -14.28 -14.18
CA LEU A 136 -7.23 -12.88 -13.85
C LEU A 136 -5.99 -12.27 -13.18
N SER A 137 -5.30 -13.01 -12.32
CA SER A 137 -4.06 -12.58 -11.67
C SER A 137 -2.91 -12.45 -12.65
N ILE A 138 -2.75 -13.43 -13.53
CA ILE A 138 -1.74 -13.39 -14.59
C ILE A 138 -2.02 -12.20 -15.52
N PHE A 139 -3.28 -12.03 -15.93
CA PHE A 139 -3.67 -10.94 -16.82
C PHE A 139 -3.49 -9.57 -16.17
N SER A 140 -3.81 -9.41 -14.89
CA SER A 140 -3.62 -8.16 -14.15
C SER A 140 -2.13 -7.84 -13.94
N LEU A 141 -1.29 -8.82 -13.58
CA LEU A 141 0.17 -8.65 -13.50
C LEU A 141 0.74 -8.19 -14.84
N PHE A 142 0.37 -8.83 -15.96
CA PHE A 142 0.84 -8.43 -17.28
C PHE A 142 0.28 -7.07 -17.71
N SER A 143 -1.00 -6.82 -17.47
CA SER A 143 -1.65 -5.54 -17.75
C SER A 143 -0.95 -4.40 -17.01
N TYR A 144 -0.55 -4.60 -15.76
CA TYR A 144 0.18 -3.59 -15.00
C TYR A 144 1.57 -3.29 -15.58
N ARG A 145 2.31 -4.34 -15.96
CA ARG A 145 3.61 -4.22 -16.60
C ARG A 145 3.56 -3.54 -17.97
N TYR A 146 2.54 -3.84 -18.76
CA TYR A 146 2.48 -3.41 -20.17
C TYR A 146 1.65 -2.13 -20.38
N ILE A 147 0.65 -1.87 -19.53
CA ILE A 147 -0.29 -0.75 -19.69
C ILE A 147 0.04 0.39 -18.73
N LEU A 148 0.41 0.09 -17.47
CA LEU A 148 0.53 1.13 -16.45
C LEU A 148 1.96 1.63 -16.27
N LYS A 149 2.97 0.76 -16.08
CA LYS A 149 4.38 1.18 -15.94
C LYS A 149 5.37 0.10 -16.39
N ASN A 150 6.54 0.54 -16.87
CA ASN A 150 7.66 -0.30 -17.34
C ASN A 150 8.30 -1.27 -16.29
N SER A 151 7.75 -1.37 -15.08
CA SER A 151 8.26 -2.21 -13.99
C SER A 151 7.16 -2.61 -13.00
N PHE A 152 7.31 -3.80 -12.40
CA PHE A 152 6.44 -4.32 -11.33
C PHE A 152 6.65 -3.67 -9.96
N GLN A 153 7.58 -2.70 -9.84
CA GLN A 153 7.94 -2.07 -8.55
C GLN A 153 6.78 -1.57 -7.71
N ASN A 154 5.69 -1.10 -8.34
CA ASN A 154 4.59 -0.51 -7.59
C ASN A 154 3.76 -1.54 -6.81
N TYR A 155 3.83 -2.83 -7.19
CA TYR A 155 3.18 -3.91 -6.44
C TYR A 155 3.79 -4.13 -5.05
N ILE A 156 5.02 -3.65 -4.82
CA ILE A 156 5.77 -3.85 -3.57
C ILE A 156 5.54 -2.73 -2.55
N ARG A 157 4.68 -1.76 -2.84
CA ARG A 157 4.63 -0.51 -2.07
C ARG A 157 3.85 -0.59 -0.75
N THR A 158 3.94 -1.74 -0.07
CA THR A 158 3.35 -1.98 1.24
C THR A 158 4.34 -2.72 2.12
N CYS A 159 4.08 -2.76 3.43
CA CYS A 159 4.87 -3.55 4.37
C CYS A 159 4.79 -5.04 4.00
N PRO A 160 5.88 -5.83 4.11
CA PRO A 160 7.15 -5.53 4.79
C PRO A 160 8.26 -4.91 3.92
N PHE A 161 8.02 -4.64 2.64
CA PHE A 161 9.09 -4.14 1.75
C PHE A 161 9.19 -2.61 1.73
N GLN A 162 8.11 -1.91 2.06
CA GLN A 162 8.13 -0.47 2.26
C GLN A 162 7.89 -0.12 3.72
N LEU A 163 8.86 0.55 4.33
CA LEU A 163 8.69 1.26 5.61
C LEU A 163 8.73 2.74 5.30
N LYS A 164 7.66 3.46 5.62
CA LYS A 164 7.65 4.93 5.57
C LYS A 164 7.81 5.41 7.01
N ILE A 165 9.03 5.82 7.36
CA ILE A 165 9.25 6.54 8.61
C ILE A 165 8.86 7.97 8.34
N ASP A 166 7.94 8.50 9.15
CA ASP A 166 7.53 9.89 9.02
C ASP A 166 8.60 10.80 9.65
N HIS A 167 9.75 10.91 8.97
CA HIS A 167 10.95 11.63 9.42
C HIS A 167 10.67 13.12 9.65
N GLU A 168 9.66 13.66 8.99
CA GLU A 168 9.17 15.01 9.19
C GLU A 168 7.64 15.01 9.39
N PHE A 169 7.22 14.56 10.57
CA PHE A 169 5.83 14.53 11.07
C PHE A 169 4.99 15.81 10.85
N TYR A 170 5.62 16.92 10.46
CA TYR A 170 5.04 18.26 10.54
C TYR A 170 5.30 19.16 9.34
N THR A 171 5.98 18.70 8.28
CA THR A 171 6.35 19.61 7.18
C THR A 171 5.36 19.56 6.02
N HIS A 172 4.85 18.39 5.62
CA HIS A 172 4.02 18.26 4.42
C HIS A 172 2.84 17.31 4.63
N PHE A 173 1.68 17.63 4.03
CA PHE A 173 0.65 16.64 3.75
C PHE A 173 1.22 15.62 2.78
N PHE A 174 0.61 14.44 2.77
CA PHE A 174 0.86 13.48 1.73
C PHE A 174 0.56 14.14 0.38
N VAL A 175 1.63 14.37 -0.38
CA VAL A 175 1.49 14.82 -1.76
C VAL A 175 1.12 13.58 -2.54
N GLN A 176 -0.08 13.60 -3.12
CA GLN A 176 -0.46 12.55 -4.04
C GLN A 176 0.44 12.64 -5.26
N ASN A 177 1.01 11.51 -5.65
CA ASN A 177 1.75 11.43 -6.89
C ASN A 177 0.91 11.97 -8.05
N LYS A 178 1.53 12.78 -8.91
CA LYS A 178 0.90 13.27 -10.13
C LYS A 178 1.68 12.75 -11.33
N ILE A 179 1.01 11.96 -12.16
CA ILE A 179 1.53 11.47 -13.44
C ILE A 179 1.00 12.35 -14.57
N PHE A 180 -0.27 12.75 -14.49
CA PHE A 180 -0.84 13.68 -15.44
C PHE A 180 -0.55 15.11 -14.99
N TYR A 181 -0.11 15.94 -15.94
CA TYR A 181 0.11 17.37 -15.76
C TYR A 181 -0.74 18.13 -16.76
N SER A 182 -1.47 19.13 -16.27
CA SER A 182 -2.31 19.99 -17.09
C SER A 182 -2.20 21.43 -16.61
N LYS A 183 -2.41 22.39 -17.51
CA LYS A 183 -2.50 23.82 -17.14
C LYS A 183 -3.68 24.09 -16.20
N ASN A 184 -4.74 23.27 -16.29
CA ASN A 184 -5.89 23.35 -15.40
C ASN A 184 -5.69 22.39 -14.21
N GLU A 185 -5.46 22.95 -13.03
CA GLU A 185 -5.23 22.20 -11.78
C GLU A 185 -6.40 21.24 -11.46
N ASN A 186 -7.64 21.65 -11.72
CA ASN A 186 -8.81 20.80 -11.47
C ASN A 186 -8.84 19.58 -12.39
N LEU A 187 -8.54 19.78 -13.68
CA LEU A 187 -8.47 18.68 -14.66
C LEU A 187 -7.29 17.75 -14.33
N GLN A 188 -6.17 18.31 -13.87
CA GLN A 188 -5.02 17.55 -13.41
C GLN A 188 -5.39 16.66 -12.21
N ASN A 189 -6.02 17.24 -11.18
CA ASN A 189 -6.41 16.50 -9.98
C ASN A 189 -7.43 15.41 -10.30
N LEU A 190 -8.45 15.70 -11.13
CA LEU A 190 -9.42 14.71 -11.57
C LEU A 190 -8.78 13.55 -12.35
N SER A 191 -7.87 13.87 -13.28
CA SER A 191 -7.20 12.83 -14.09
C SER A 191 -6.32 11.91 -13.25
N ASN A 192 -5.59 12.48 -12.28
CA ASN A 192 -4.78 11.68 -11.36
C ASN A 192 -5.66 10.86 -10.42
N PHE A 193 -6.76 11.41 -9.90
CA PHE A 193 -7.73 10.67 -9.09
C PHE A 193 -8.28 9.45 -9.87
N LEU A 194 -8.81 9.66 -11.08
CA LEU A 194 -9.36 8.58 -11.89
C LEU A 194 -8.31 7.49 -12.18
N TYR A 195 -7.08 7.90 -12.48
CA TYR A 195 -6.02 6.94 -12.74
C TYR A 195 -5.62 6.13 -11.51
N PHE A 196 -5.28 6.80 -10.40
CA PHE A 196 -4.78 6.09 -9.23
C PHE A 196 -5.89 5.36 -8.48
N GLU A 197 -7.00 6.04 -8.22
CA GLU A 197 -8.03 5.53 -7.33
C GLU A 197 -9.00 4.56 -8.02
N ILE A 198 -9.16 4.66 -9.35
CA ILE A 198 -10.04 3.76 -10.11
C ILE A 198 -9.23 2.72 -10.89
N VAL A 199 -8.24 3.15 -11.70
CA VAL A 199 -7.54 2.22 -12.62
C VAL A 199 -6.43 1.43 -11.92
N ASP A 200 -5.46 2.12 -11.29
CA ASP A 200 -4.28 1.52 -10.66
C ASP A 200 -4.66 0.59 -9.50
N ILE A 201 -5.58 1.04 -8.63
CA ILE A 201 -6.08 0.22 -7.51
C ILE A 201 -6.85 -1.00 -8.00
N SER A 202 -7.73 -0.87 -9.00
CA SER A 202 -8.49 -2.04 -9.51
C SER A 202 -7.58 -3.13 -10.06
N ILE A 203 -6.58 -2.74 -10.87
CA ILE A 203 -5.63 -3.71 -11.43
C ILE A 203 -4.76 -4.33 -10.32
N SER A 204 -4.33 -3.53 -9.35
CA SER A 204 -3.57 -4.01 -8.20
C SER A 204 -4.34 -5.03 -7.37
N LEU A 205 -5.63 -4.77 -7.17
CA LEU A 205 -6.52 -5.62 -6.40
C LEU A 205 -6.85 -6.94 -7.13
N PHE A 206 -7.02 -6.93 -8.45
CA PHE A 206 -7.16 -8.19 -9.23
C PHE A 206 -5.94 -9.10 -9.09
N ALA A 207 -4.74 -8.54 -9.17
CA ALA A 207 -3.51 -9.31 -8.99
C ALA A 207 -3.39 -9.85 -7.56
N TRP A 208 -3.79 -9.03 -6.57
CA TRP A 208 -3.68 -9.39 -5.16
C TRP A 208 -4.66 -10.50 -4.82
N LYS A 209 -5.92 -10.34 -5.25
CA LYS A 209 -7.00 -11.28 -4.96
C LYS A 209 -6.70 -12.67 -5.48
N GLY A 210 -6.37 -12.82 -6.76
CA GLY A 210 -6.21 -14.17 -7.28
C GLY A 210 -4.88 -14.82 -6.86
N LEU A 211 -3.85 -14.04 -6.49
CA LEU A 211 -2.68 -14.59 -5.80
C LEU A 211 -3.05 -15.06 -4.38
N TRP A 212 -3.82 -14.25 -3.65
CA TRP A 212 -4.33 -14.61 -2.33
C TRP A 212 -5.12 -15.92 -2.38
N ASP A 213 -6.07 -16.04 -3.30
CA ASP A 213 -6.90 -17.24 -3.47
C ASP A 213 -6.08 -18.47 -3.87
N LEU A 214 -5.09 -18.31 -4.76
CA LEU A 214 -4.20 -19.39 -5.15
C LEU A 214 -3.44 -19.92 -3.94
N ILE A 215 -2.87 -19.02 -3.12
CA ILE A 215 -2.16 -19.39 -1.90
C ILE A 215 -3.13 -20.03 -0.90
N ASP A 216 -4.32 -19.48 -0.74
CA ASP A 216 -5.32 -19.96 0.22
C ASP A 216 -5.78 -21.38 -0.11
N ILE A 217 -6.29 -21.60 -1.32
CA ILE A 217 -6.77 -22.90 -1.80
C ILE A 217 -5.61 -23.90 -1.86
N GLY A 218 -4.47 -23.50 -2.42
CA GLY A 218 -3.31 -24.39 -2.57
C GLY A 218 -2.75 -24.86 -1.24
N SER A 219 -2.60 -23.95 -0.27
CA SER A 219 -2.07 -24.31 1.05
C SER A 219 -3.05 -25.12 1.89
N LEU A 220 -4.36 -24.83 1.81
CA LEU A 220 -5.39 -25.64 2.47
C LEU A 220 -5.45 -27.05 1.88
N TYR A 221 -5.36 -27.17 0.56
CA TYR A 221 -5.29 -28.46 -0.12
C TYR A 221 -4.07 -29.28 0.35
N LEU A 222 -2.87 -28.67 0.33
CA LEU A 222 -1.64 -29.34 0.78
C LEU A 222 -1.68 -29.77 2.25
N MET A 223 -2.37 -29.01 3.10
CA MET A 223 -2.45 -29.26 4.54
C MET A 223 -3.71 -30.03 4.97
N ASN A 224 -4.37 -30.72 4.03
CA ASN A 224 -5.57 -31.53 4.27
C ASN A 224 -6.69 -30.75 5.00
N GLY A 225 -6.90 -29.49 4.62
CA GLY A 225 -7.94 -28.62 5.18
C GLY A 225 -7.63 -28.03 6.56
N SER A 226 -6.45 -28.27 7.15
CA SER A 226 -6.10 -27.68 8.43
C SER A 226 -5.71 -26.21 8.28
N THR A 227 -6.57 -25.29 8.75
CA THR A 227 -6.33 -23.84 8.73
C THR A 227 -5.02 -23.47 9.41
N PHE A 228 -4.77 -23.98 10.62
CA PHE A 228 -3.54 -23.67 11.37
C PHE A 228 -2.26 -24.10 10.65
N LYS A 229 -2.23 -25.32 10.08
CA LYS A 229 -1.07 -25.78 9.31
C LYS A 229 -0.89 -24.99 8.01
N SER A 230 -1.99 -24.63 7.36
CA SER A 230 -1.97 -23.76 6.17
C SER A 230 -1.39 -22.38 6.49
N LEU A 231 -1.82 -21.75 7.60
CA LEU A 231 -1.25 -20.49 8.08
C LEU A 231 0.25 -20.61 8.34
N PHE A 232 0.67 -21.67 9.04
CA PHE A 232 2.07 -21.89 9.36
C PHE A 232 2.93 -22.08 8.10
N LEU A 233 2.45 -22.88 7.14
CA LEU A 233 3.15 -23.11 5.88
C LEU A 233 3.31 -21.81 5.08
N THR A 234 2.23 -21.03 4.92
CA THR A 234 2.31 -19.78 4.14
C THR A 234 3.13 -18.71 4.85
N GLY A 235 3.07 -18.67 6.18
CA GLY A 235 3.92 -17.82 6.99
C GLY A 235 5.39 -18.15 6.77
N LEU A 236 5.76 -19.41 6.95
CA LEU A 236 7.13 -19.88 6.76
C LEU A 236 7.64 -19.54 5.35
N LEU A 237 6.84 -19.82 4.31
CA LEU A 237 7.20 -19.49 2.92
C LEU A 237 7.34 -17.99 2.69
N GLY A 238 6.39 -17.18 3.15
CA GLY A 238 6.40 -15.72 2.97
C GLY A 238 7.61 -15.06 3.63
N TYR A 239 7.90 -15.43 4.87
CA TYR A 239 9.04 -14.94 5.65
C TYR A 239 10.39 -15.40 5.09
N SER A 240 10.49 -16.68 4.73
CA SER A 240 11.73 -17.22 4.14
C SER A 240 12.02 -16.53 2.80
N LEU A 241 11.00 -16.32 1.97
CA LEU A 241 11.14 -15.63 0.70
C LEU A 241 11.55 -14.17 0.90
N TYR A 242 10.95 -13.46 1.86
CA TYR A 242 11.33 -12.08 2.20
C TYR A 242 12.82 -11.96 2.56
N LEU A 243 13.29 -12.79 3.50
CA LEU A 243 14.68 -12.77 3.96
C LEU A 243 15.66 -13.11 2.83
N CYS A 244 15.35 -14.14 2.03
CA CYS A 244 16.13 -14.48 0.85
C CYS A 244 16.22 -13.32 -0.14
N LEU A 245 15.11 -12.61 -0.37
CA LEU A 245 15.06 -11.50 -1.32
C LEU A 245 15.85 -10.28 -0.85
N ILE A 246 15.86 -9.95 0.44
CA ILE A 246 16.71 -8.86 0.98
C ILE A 246 18.18 -9.18 0.78
N ILE A 247 18.59 -10.41 1.13
CA ILE A 247 19.98 -10.86 0.96
C ILE A 247 20.36 -10.82 -0.53
N PHE A 248 19.46 -11.30 -1.39
CA PHE A 248 19.66 -11.30 -2.83
C PHE A 248 19.73 -9.87 -3.40
N GLN A 249 18.90 -8.95 -2.93
CA GLN A 249 18.94 -7.54 -3.35
C GLN A 249 20.29 -6.89 -3.01
N ALA A 250 20.84 -7.17 -1.82
CA ALA A 250 22.18 -6.70 -1.44
C ALA A 250 23.27 -7.22 -2.40
N PHE A 251 23.13 -8.45 -2.89
CA PHE A 251 24.03 -9.04 -3.90
C PHE A 251 23.86 -8.38 -5.28
N LEU A 252 22.63 -8.11 -5.72
CA LEU A 252 22.35 -7.48 -7.02
C LEU A 252 22.92 -6.05 -7.12
N ILE A 253 22.84 -5.28 -6.03
CA ILE A 253 23.38 -3.90 -5.99
C ILE A 253 24.91 -3.90 -6.16
N ARG A 254 25.60 -4.92 -5.64
CA ARG A 254 27.07 -5.01 -5.67
C ARG A 254 27.62 -5.45 -7.04
N ASN A 255 26.82 -6.13 -7.85
CA ASN A 255 27.27 -6.71 -9.12
C ASN A 255 26.89 -5.86 -10.34
N LYS A 256 27.87 -5.61 -11.21
CA LYS A 256 27.62 -4.98 -12.51
C LYS A 256 27.06 -6.02 -13.49
N MET A 257 25.89 -5.74 -14.05
CA MET A 257 25.22 -6.58 -15.05
C MET A 257 24.83 -5.74 -16.27
N CYS A 258 24.72 -6.37 -17.44
CA CYS A 258 24.16 -5.72 -18.62
C CYS A 258 22.67 -5.40 -18.42
N LEU A 259 22.17 -4.38 -19.12
CA LEU A 259 20.82 -3.82 -18.91
C LEU A 259 19.70 -4.85 -19.06
N ILE A 260 19.76 -5.72 -20.08
CA ILE A 260 18.70 -6.71 -20.35
C ILE A 260 18.63 -7.75 -19.24
N ARG A 261 19.78 -8.34 -18.88
CA ARG A 261 19.85 -9.34 -17.79
C ARG A 261 19.39 -8.74 -16.47
N ARG A 262 19.80 -7.49 -16.20
CA ARG A 262 19.39 -6.76 -15.01
C ARG A 262 17.88 -6.58 -14.95
N LYS A 263 17.23 -6.13 -16.04
CA LYS A 263 15.78 -5.92 -16.08
C LYS A 263 15.01 -7.21 -15.83
N ILE A 264 15.42 -8.33 -16.45
CA ILE A 264 14.79 -9.64 -16.24
C ILE A 264 14.89 -10.07 -14.77
N ILE A 265 16.08 -9.93 -14.16
CA ILE A 265 16.27 -10.29 -12.75
C ILE A 265 15.46 -9.38 -11.83
N GLU A 266 15.42 -8.07 -12.10
CA GLU A 266 14.60 -7.12 -11.35
C GLU A 266 13.13 -7.52 -11.39
N ASP A 267 12.59 -7.88 -12.56
CA ASP A 267 11.19 -8.31 -12.69
C ASP A 267 10.90 -9.60 -11.92
N LEU A 268 11.82 -10.57 -11.94
CA LEU A 268 11.68 -11.80 -11.16
C LEU A 268 11.70 -11.51 -9.65
N VAL A 269 12.61 -10.65 -9.20
CA VAL A 269 12.65 -10.17 -7.81
C VAL A 269 11.33 -9.49 -7.46
N TYR A 270 10.79 -8.65 -8.34
CA TYR A 270 9.55 -7.96 -8.09
C TYR A 270 8.36 -8.92 -7.91
N ILE A 271 8.24 -9.91 -8.78
CA ILE A 271 7.19 -10.94 -8.71
C ILE A 271 7.35 -11.78 -7.44
N LEU A 272 8.57 -12.19 -7.09
CA LEU A 272 8.83 -12.98 -5.88
C LEU A 272 8.56 -12.18 -4.60
N SER A 273 8.90 -10.90 -4.58
CA SER A 273 8.57 -10.02 -3.46
C SER A 273 7.06 -9.83 -3.33
N TYR A 274 6.34 -9.71 -4.44
CA TYR A 274 4.87 -9.65 -4.41
C TYR A 274 4.26 -10.93 -3.83
N LEU A 275 4.77 -12.10 -4.24
CA LEU A 275 4.42 -13.39 -3.65
C LEU A 275 4.65 -13.42 -2.13
N SER A 276 5.81 -12.93 -1.69
CA SER A 276 6.15 -12.83 -0.27
C SER A 276 5.19 -11.91 0.50
N ILE A 277 4.88 -10.72 -0.04
CA ILE A 277 3.94 -9.78 0.57
C ILE A 277 2.59 -10.44 0.80
N VAL A 278 1.99 -11.00 -0.26
CA VAL A 278 0.64 -11.56 -0.17
C VAL A 278 0.60 -12.76 0.78
N ALA A 279 1.65 -13.60 0.80
CA ALA A 279 1.76 -14.70 1.75
C ALA A 279 1.85 -14.24 3.21
N VAL A 280 2.64 -13.18 3.49
CA VAL A 280 2.75 -12.59 4.84
C VAL A 280 1.42 -11.95 5.25
N TRP A 281 0.80 -11.16 4.37
CA TRP A 281 -0.50 -10.54 4.63
C TRP A 281 -1.58 -11.57 4.92
N ARG A 282 -1.68 -12.63 4.11
CA ARG A 282 -2.60 -13.75 4.35
C ARG A 282 -2.40 -14.38 5.72
N THR A 283 -1.14 -14.62 6.09
CA THR A 283 -0.83 -15.32 7.34
C THR A 283 -1.32 -14.56 8.56
N PHE A 284 -1.07 -13.24 8.63
CA PHE A 284 -1.55 -12.44 9.76
C PHE A 284 -3.04 -12.17 9.69
N TRP A 285 -3.60 -11.93 8.50
CA TRP A 285 -5.02 -11.67 8.35
C TRP A 285 -5.85 -12.89 8.75
N ASN A 286 -5.62 -14.03 8.12
CA ASN A 286 -6.35 -15.26 8.44
C ASN A 286 -6.01 -15.76 9.86
N GLY A 287 -4.81 -15.45 10.37
CA GLY A 287 -4.46 -15.70 11.76
C GLY A 287 -5.28 -14.86 12.74
N TYR A 288 -5.41 -13.56 12.46
CA TYR A 288 -6.26 -12.62 13.21
C TYR A 288 -7.70 -13.12 13.26
N ASP A 289 -8.27 -13.43 12.10
CA ASP A 289 -9.62 -13.97 11.98
C ASP A 289 -9.75 -15.27 12.81
N TYR A 290 -8.84 -16.23 12.61
CA TYR A 290 -8.87 -17.52 13.29
C TYR A 290 -8.91 -17.38 14.83
N PHE A 291 -8.10 -16.49 15.40
CA PHE A 291 -8.07 -16.29 16.85
C PHE A 291 -9.26 -15.48 17.36
N ILE A 292 -9.72 -14.46 16.63
CA ILE A 292 -10.88 -13.67 17.06
C ILE A 292 -12.18 -14.46 16.97
N PHE A 293 -12.33 -15.34 15.98
CA PHE A 293 -13.48 -16.23 15.90
C PHE A 293 -13.63 -17.11 17.14
N MET A 294 -12.57 -17.32 17.94
CA MET A 294 -12.65 -18.08 19.20
C MET A 294 -13.16 -17.26 20.39
N ILE A 295 -13.34 -15.95 20.25
CA ILE A 295 -13.72 -15.05 21.35
C ILE A 295 -15.18 -14.60 21.18
N GLU A 296 -15.92 -14.47 22.28
CA GLU A 296 -17.33 -14.08 22.28
C GLU A 296 -17.51 -12.56 22.03
N SER A 297 -16.68 -11.71 22.63
CA SER A 297 -16.76 -10.24 22.53
C SER A 297 -16.01 -9.66 21.33
N ARG A 298 -16.32 -10.14 20.12
CA ARG A 298 -15.54 -9.82 18.90
C ARG A 298 -15.59 -8.34 18.52
N GLU A 299 -16.75 -7.71 18.62
CA GLU A 299 -16.94 -6.29 18.27
C GLU A 299 -16.01 -5.37 19.08
N LEU A 300 -15.89 -5.63 20.38
CA LEU A 300 -15.00 -4.87 21.24
C LEU A 300 -13.54 -5.06 20.83
N ILE A 301 -13.15 -6.28 20.42
CA ILE A 301 -11.79 -6.57 19.97
C ILE A 301 -11.48 -5.84 18.67
N PHE A 302 -12.42 -5.78 17.72
CA PHE A 302 -12.23 -5.01 16.49
C PHE A 302 -11.96 -3.54 16.81
N LEU A 303 -12.76 -2.92 17.67
CA LEU A 303 -12.59 -1.52 18.07
C LEU A 303 -11.28 -1.28 18.83
N VAL A 304 -10.97 -2.12 19.82
CA VAL A 304 -9.73 -2.00 20.62
C VAL A 304 -8.49 -2.21 19.76
N THR A 305 -8.52 -3.19 18.86
CA THR A 305 -7.42 -3.44 17.90
C THR A 305 -7.24 -2.23 16.98
N HIS A 306 -8.33 -1.76 16.37
CA HIS A 306 -8.32 -0.65 15.45
C HIS A 306 -7.75 0.64 16.09
N PHE A 307 -8.35 1.10 17.17
CA PHE A 307 -7.92 2.35 17.84
C PHE A 307 -6.58 2.19 18.55
N GLY A 308 -6.34 1.04 19.20
CA GLY A 308 -5.09 0.77 19.89
C GLY A 308 -3.89 0.78 18.93
N ILE A 309 -4.03 0.14 17.77
CA ILE A 309 -2.96 0.15 16.75
C ILE A 309 -2.81 1.53 16.13
N PHE A 310 -3.90 2.24 15.83
CA PHE A 310 -3.79 3.61 15.29
C PHE A 310 -2.99 4.52 16.24
N ILE A 311 -3.35 4.51 17.53
CA ILE A 311 -2.65 5.30 18.56
C ILE A 311 -1.17 4.87 18.65
N LEU A 312 -0.89 3.57 18.66
CA LEU A 312 0.46 3.05 18.71
C LEU A 312 1.30 3.50 17.50
N MET A 313 0.74 3.41 16.29
CA MET A 313 1.42 3.82 15.06
C MET A 313 1.67 5.32 15.01
N VAL A 314 0.76 6.15 15.53
CA VAL A 314 0.98 7.59 15.70
C VAL A 314 2.12 7.87 16.68
N ILE A 315 2.16 7.17 17.82
CA ILE A 315 3.25 7.32 18.83
C ILE A 315 4.60 6.93 18.21
N LEU A 316 4.63 5.85 17.42
CA LEU A 316 5.82 5.36 16.73
C LEU A 316 6.20 6.17 15.48
N LYS A 317 5.36 7.13 15.07
CA LYS A 317 5.51 7.94 13.86
C LYS A 317 5.52 7.14 12.55
N LEU A 318 4.57 6.22 12.44
CA LEU A 318 4.43 5.28 11.33
C LEU A 318 2.98 5.19 10.82
N ASP A 319 2.11 6.13 11.17
CA ASP A 319 0.70 6.14 10.79
C ASP A 319 0.49 6.18 9.26
N SER A 320 1.46 6.69 8.50
CA SER A 320 1.45 6.60 7.03
C SER A 320 1.52 5.17 6.48
N SER A 321 2.01 4.22 7.27
CA SER A 321 2.03 2.80 6.89
C SER A 321 0.61 2.19 6.91
N LEU A 322 -0.33 2.79 7.63
CA LEU A 322 -1.73 2.34 7.73
C LEU A 322 -2.51 2.51 6.44
N TYR A 323 -2.01 3.28 5.47
CA TYR A 323 -2.60 3.35 4.13
C TYR A 323 -2.49 2.05 3.35
N GLY A 324 -1.61 1.14 3.78
CA GLY A 324 -1.43 -0.18 3.19
C GLY A 324 -1.16 -0.13 1.67
N PRO A 325 -1.59 -1.15 0.92
CA PRO A 325 -1.36 -1.21 -0.52
C PRO A 325 -2.16 -0.14 -1.31
N GLY A 326 -3.25 0.39 -0.75
CA GLY A 326 -4.12 1.39 -1.38
C GLY A 326 -3.51 2.80 -1.46
N GLY A 327 -3.00 3.34 -0.36
CA GLY A 327 -2.37 4.68 -0.35
C GLY A 327 -0.87 4.66 -0.61
N SER A 328 -0.38 3.60 -1.22
CA SER A 328 1.02 3.41 -1.53
C SER A 328 1.60 4.49 -2.48
N ASN A 329 0.72 5.15 -3.23
CA ASN A 329 0.99 6.28 -4.12
C ASN A 329 1.22 7.63 -3.40
N LEU A 330 1.00 7.71 -2.09
CA LEU A 330 1.26 8.92 -1.31
C LEU A 330 2.75 9.01 -0.99
N ILE A 331 3.43 10.06 -1.45
CA ILE A 331 4.84 10.31 -1.12
C ILE A 331 4.91 11.49 -0.15
N MET A 332 5.72 11.35 0.91
CA MET A 332 6.35 12.50 1.54
C MET A 332 7.60 12.83 0.73
N GLU A 333 7.45 13.59 -0.35
CA GLU A 333 8.60 13.98 -1.14
C GLU A 333 9.22 15.20 -0.44
N ASN A 334 10.39 14.99 0.18
CA ASN A 334 11.23 16.06 0.69
C ASN A 334 11.44 17.11 -0.42
N THR A 335 11.00 18.34 -0.14
CA THR A 335 11.63 19.62 -0.50
C THR A 335 12.29 19.72 -1.88
N TYR A 336 11.73 20.53 -2.80
CA TYR A 336 12.48 21.55 -3.58
C TYR A 336 11.67 22.21 -4.70
N LYS A 337 10.47 21.71 -5.08
CA LYS A 337 9.77 22.26 -6.26
C LYS A 337 8.66 23.29 -6.00
N TYR A 338 8.19 23.45 -4.77
CA TYR A 338 7.08 24.39 -4.49
C TYR A 338 7.51 25.85 -4.29
N ASN A 339 8.81 26.18 -4.32
CA ASN A 339 9.33 27.54 -4.09
C ASN A 339 10.03 28.19 -5.30
N GLN A 340 9.89 27.69 -6.53
CA GLN A 340 10.32 28.50 -7.67
C GLN A 340 9.22 29.50 -8.05
N PRO A 341 9.45 30.83 -7.93
CA PRO A 341 8.52 31.81 -8.44
C PRO A 341 8.36 31.61 -9.95
N VAL A 342 7.11 31.67 -10.40
CA VAL A 342 6.72 31.71 -11.81
C VAL A 342 7.45 32.88 -12.47
N GLY A 343 8.58 32.60 -13.12
CA GLY A 343 9.43 33.64 -13.69
C GLY A 343 10.61 33.07 -14.46
N LYS A 344 10.43 32.99 -15.79
CA LYS A 344 11.43 32.67 -16.83
C LYS A 344 11.87 31.20 -16.93
N THR A 345 11.00 30.36 -17.51
CA THR A 345 11.49 29.31 -18.40
C THR A 345 11.42 29.82 -19.83
N ASN A 346 12.59 30.09 -20.39
CA ASN A 346 12.77 30.27 -21.82
C ASN A 346 12.15 29.08 -22.55
N PHE A 347 11.46 29.40 -23.65
CA PHE A 347 11.25 28.53 -24.80
C PHE A 347 12.51 27.68 -25.03
N ASP A 348 12.40 26.37 -24.84
CA ASP A 348 13.11 25.30 -25.56
C ASP A 348 12.99 24.00 -24.75
N GLN A 349 11.86 23.31 -24.94
CA GLN A 349 11.71 21.84 -24.89
C GLN A 349 10.22 21.49 -25.04
N LEU A 350 9.73 21.75 -26.25
CA LEU A 350 8.52 21.14 -26.79
C LEU A 350 8.75 19.63 -26.95
N PHE A 351 7.77 18.84 -26.52
CA PHE A 351 7.55 17.43 -26.88
C PHE A 351 8.77 16.49 -26.77
N GLU A 352 8.95 15.86 -25.61
CA GLU A 352 9.56 14.53 -25.55
C GLU A 352 8.69 13.58 -24.73
N ILE A 353 7.82 12.86 -25.42
CA ILE A 353 7.40 11.52 -24.99
C ILE A 353 8.62 10.63 -25.23
N LYS A 354 9.47 10.48 -24.21
CA LYS A 354 10.58 9.52 -24.26
C LYS A 354 10.12 8.18 -23.70
N TYR A 355 9.60 7.34 -24.59
CA TYR A 355 9.74 5.89 -24.46
C TYR A 355 11.21 5.54 -24.67
N PHE A 356 11.88 4.99 -23.66
CA PHE A 356 12.99 4.03 -23.79
C PHE A 356 13.15 3.24 -22.50
#